data_AF-A0A7K2MLI6-F1
#
_entry.id   AF-A0A7K2MLI6-F1
#
_cell.length_a   1.000
_cell.length_b   1.000
_cell.length_c   1.000
_cell.angle_alpha   90.00
_cell.angle_beta   90.00
_cell.angle_gamma   90.00
#
_symmetry.space_group_name_H-M   'P 1'
#
loop_
_entity.id
_entity.type
_entity.pdbx_description
1 polymer ?
#
loop_
_entity_poly.entity_id
_entity_poly.type
_entity_poly.pdbx_seq_one_letter_code
_entity_poly.pdbx_strand_id
1 'polypeptide(L)' 'MKADPRGTDSRTPGTATGGKTVPTVPPAPTADRRTTVDVTALLERGRTLATPVLRAAVDRLAPPMDTVAAYH' A
#
# COMPACT_ATOMS: atom_id res chain seq x y z
N MET A 1 28.08 6.08 44.29
CA MET A 1 27.25 5.36 43.30
C MET A 1 27.12 6.23 42.07
N LYS A 2 27.83 5.91 40.98
CA LYS A 2 27.69 6.61 39.70
C LYS A 2 26.97 5.66 38.74
N ALA A 3 25.76 6.02 38.35
CA ALA A 3 24.98 5.29 37.36
C ALA A 3 25.39 5.76 35.95
N ASP A 4 25.68 4.78 35.10
CA ASP A 4 25.73 4.89 33.64
C ASP A 4 24.29 5.05 33.11
N PRO A 5 24.08 5.74 31.97
CA PRO A 5 23.16 5.16 31.02
C PRO A 5 23.68 5.26 29.58
N ARG A 6 23.96 4.08 29.01
CA ARG A 6 23.98 3.87 27.56
C ARG A 6 22.57 3.87 27.02
N GLY A 7 22.43 4.43 25.82
CA GLY A 7 21.59 3.84 24.78
C GLY A 7 20.22 4.47 24.62
N THR A 8 20.12 5.40 23.66
CA THR A 8 19.17 5.31 22.55
C THR A 8 19.72 6.13 21.40
N ASP A 9 20.26 5.45 20.39
CA ASP A 9 20.62 6.03 19.10
C ASP A 9 19.33 6.57 18.45
N SER A 10 19.06 7.85 18.70
CA SER A 10 18.07 8.59 17.93
C SER A 10 18.68 8.78 16.54
N ARG A 11 18.26 7.93 15.59
CA ARG A 11 18.59 8.08 14.18
C ARG A 11 17.95 9.38 13.67
N THR A 12 18.69 10.47 13.79
CA THR A 12 18.35 11.77 13.20
C THR A 12 18.36 11.61 11.69
N PRO A 13 17.27 11.95 10.96
CA PRO A 13 17.33 12.06 9.51
C PRO A 13 18.24 13.23 9.16
N GLY A 14 19.50 12.95 8.80
CA GLY A 14 20.43 13.95 8.31
C GLY A 14 20.00 14.42 6.92
N THR A 15 19.43 15.61 6.82
CA THR A 15 19.31 16.31 5.53
C THR A 15 20.71 16.77 5.13
N ALA A 16 21.23 16.23 4.03
CA ALA A 16 22.53 16.62 3.49
C ALA A 16 22.56 18.13 3.20
N THR A 17 23.49 18.81 3.85
CA THR A 17 23.82 20.24 3.65
C THR A 17 24.47 20.44 2.28
N GLY A 18 23.66 20.40 1.22
CA GLY A 18 24.03 20.90 -0.10
C GLY A 18 23.13 22.09 -0.40
N GLY A 19 23.69 23.29 -0.52
CA GLY A 19 23.01 24.59 -0.62
C GLY A 19 22.09 24.79 -1.82
N LYS A 20 21.06 23.95 -1.95
CA LYS A 20 19.90 24.14 -2.81
C LYS A 20 18.70 24.12 -1.86
N THR A 21 18.09 25.28 -1.63
CA THR A 21 16.88 25.38 -0.81
C THR A 21 15.75 24.65 -1.54
N VAL A 22 15.57 23.37 -1.23
CA VAL A 22 14.39 22.63 -1.67
C VAL A 22 13.22 23.18 -0.88
N PRO A 23 12.10 23.57 -1.51
CA PRO A 23 10.90 23.93 -0.79
C PRO A 23 10.51 22.76 0.11
N THR A 24 10.61 22.97 1.42
CA THR A 24 10.20 21.95 2.39
C THR A 24 8.69 21.89 2.34
N VAL A 25 8.16 20.81 1.75
CA VAL A 25 6.74 20.52 1.79
C VAL A 25 6.40 20.14 3.23
N PRO A 26 5.40 20.78 3.85
CA PRO A 26 4.96 20.39 5.19
C PRO A 26 4.54 18.91 5.17
N PRO A 27 4.84 18.14 6.23
CA PRO A 27 4.43 16.75 6.31
C PRO A 27 2.92 16.65 6.10
N ALA A 28 2.50 15.67 5.30
CA ALA A 28 1.09 15.42 5.07
C ALA A 28 0.39 15.20 6.41
N PRO A 29 -0.85 15.71 6.59
CA PRO A 29 -1.60 15.46 7.80
C PRO A 29 -1.72 13.94 8.01
N THR A 30 -1.50 13.48 9.24
CA THR A 30 -1.76 12.09 9.61
C THR A 30 -3.22 11.78 9.31
N ALA A 31 -3.47 10.76 8.49
CA ALA A 31 -4.81 10.28 8.23
C ALA A 31 -5.54 10.05 9.56
N ASP A 32 -6.71 10.67 9.73
CA ASP A 32 -7.53 10.46 10.92
C ASP A 32 -7.79 8.96 11.06
N ARG A 33 -7.61 8.43 12.28
CA ARG A 33 -7.81 7.01 12.59
C ARG A 33 -9.25 6.56 12.30
N ARG A 34 -10.21 7.49 12.26
CA ARG A 34 -11.59 7.23 11.79
C ARG A 34 -11.70 6.91 10.29
N THR A 35 -10.68 7.28 9.52
CA THR A 35 -10.54 7.02 8.08
C THR A 35 -9.64 5.82 7.78
N THR A 36 -9.33 4.98 8.77
CA THR A 36 -8.66 3.71 8.48
C THR A 36 -9.64 2.81 7.72
N VAL A 37 -9.51 2.82 6.40
CA VAL A 37 -10.21 1.87 5.53
C VAL A 37 -9.70 0.48 5.87
N ASP A 38 -10.62 -0.42 6.21
CA ASP A 38 -10.30 -1.84 6.27
C ASP A 38 -10.02 -2.33 4.85
N VAL A 39 -8.74 -2.34 4.49
CA VAL A 39 -8.26 -2.74 3.17
C VAL A 39 -8.65 -4.19 2.88
N THR A 40 -8.63 -5.07 3.86
CA THR A 40 -9.01 -6.48 3.69
C THR A 40 -10.48 -6.60 3.33
N ALA A 41 -11.36 -5.90 4.05
CA ALA A 41 -12.79 -5.88 3.76
C ALA A 41 -13.09 -5.26 2.38
N LEU A 42 -12.35 -4.22 1.99
CA LEU A 42 -12.50 -3.61 0.67
C LEU A 42 -12.08 -4.56 -0.45
N LEU A 43 -10.93 -5.22 -0.30
CA LEU A 43 -10.43 -6.19 -1.28
C LEU A 43 -11.37 -7.38 -1.40
N GLU A 44 -11.91 -7.87 -0.27
CA GLU A 44 -12.86 -8.97 -0.28
C GLU A 44 -14.15 -8.59 -1.00
N ARG A 45 -14.72 -7.42 -0.67
CA ARG A 45 -15.87 -6.88 -1.38
C ARG A 45 -15.61 -6.75 -2.88
N GLY A 46 -14.42 -6.29 -3.27
CA GLY A 46 -13.99 -6.19 -4.66
C GLY A 46 -14.01 -7.54 -5.37
N ARG A 47 -13.43 -8.59 -4.76
CA ARG A 47 -13.43 -9.95 -5.32
C ARG A 47 -14.84 -10.50 -5.46
N THR A 48 -15.66 -10.39 -4.43
CA THR A 48 -17.05 -10.88 -4.46
C THR A 48 -17.84 -10.28 -5.63
N LEU A 49 -17.62 -9.00 -5.93
CA LEU A 49 -18.33 -8.30 -7.00
C LEU A 49 -17.74 -8.58 -8.39
N ALA A 50 -16.42 -8.60 -8.54
CA ALA A 50 -15.76 -8.66 -9.84
C ALA A 50 -15.56 -10.09 -10.36
N THR A 51 -15.22 -11.05 -9.47
CA THR A 51 -14.84 -12.41 -9.88
C THR A 51 -15.94 -13.16 -10.66
N PRO A 52 -17.24 -13.11 -10.30
CA PRO A 52 -18.28 -13.79 -11.06
C PRO A 52 -18.47 -13.23 -12.47
N VAL A 53 -18.42 -11.90 -12.61
CA VAL A 53 -18.57 -11.21 -13.90
C VAL A 53 -17.37 -11.51 -14.79
N LEU A 54 -16.16 -11.46 -14.24
CA LEU A 54 -14.93 -11.78 -14.97
C LEU A 54 -14.94 -13.23 -15.45
N ARG A 55 -15.31 -14.19 -14.58
CA ARG A 55 -15.43 -15.61 -14.97
C ARG A 55 -16.44 -15.78 -16.12
N ALA A 56 -17.62 -15.18 -15.99
CA ALA A 56 -18.63 -15.25 -17.04
C ALA A 56 -18.18 -14.61 -18.37
N ALA A 57 -17.30 -13.61 -18.34
CA ALA A 57 -16.71 -13.02 -19.53
C ALA A 57 -15.65 -13.94 -20.17
N VAL A 58 -14.80 -14.58 -19.35
CA VAL A 58 -13.82 -15.57 -19.82
C VAL A 58 -14.52 -16.77 -20.47
N ASP A 59 -15.60 -17.27 -19.89
CA ASP A 59 -16.37 -18.40 -20.42
C ASP A 59 -17.02 -18.10 -21.80
N ARG A 60 -17.13 -16.83 -22.20
CA ARG A 60 -17.68 -16.42 -23.52
C ARG A 60 -16.61 -16.24 -24.59
N LEU A 61 -15.33 -16.36 -24.24
CA LEU A 61 -14.25 -16.29 -25.22
C LEU A 61 -14.37 -17.46 -26.20
N ALA A 62 -13.99 -17.22 -27.46
CA ALA A 62 -13.94 -18.30 -28.44
C ALA A 62 -12.82 -19.30 -28.09
N PRO A 63 -13.02 -20.61 -28.30
CA PRO A 63 -11.97 -21.60 -28.09
C PRO A 63 -10.70 -21.30 -28.90
N PRO A 64 -9.48 -21.54 -28.35
CA PRO A 64 -9.18 -22.07 -27.02
C PRO A 64 -8.99 -20.98 -25.94
N MET A 65 -9.33 -19.72 -26.22
CA MET A 65 -8.95 -18.58 -25.37
C MET A 65 -9.60 -18.63 -23.98
N ASP A 66 -10.79 -19.23 -23.87
CA ASP A 66 -11.48 -19.52 -22.62
C ASP A 66 -10.60 -20.38 -21.69
N THR A 67 -10.04 -21.46 -22.22
CA THR A 67 -9.20 -22.41 -21.45
C THR A 67 -7.82 -21.85 -21.14
N VAL A 68 -7.20 -21.14 -22.09
CA VAL A 68 -5.89 -20.50 -21.88
C VAL A 68 -5.99 -19.39 -20.84
N ALA A 69 -7.02 -18.54 -20.93
CA ALA A 69 -7.24 -17.47 -19.97
C ALA A 69 -7.60 -18.01 -18.57
N ALA A 70 -8.24 -19.18 -18.46
CA ALA A 70 -8.53 -19.80 -17.17
C ALA A 70 -7.29 -20.39 -16.46
N TYR A 71 -6.21 -20.68 -17.19
CA TYR A 71 -4.99 -21.25 -16.62
C TYR A 71 -4.02 -20.20 -16.03
N HIS A 72 -4.07 -18.97 -16.54
CA HIS A 72 -3.16 -17.88 -16.18
C HIS A 72 -3.74 -16.95 -15.12
#